data_AF-A0A0E3PS06-F1
#
_entry.id   AF-A0A0E3PS06-F1
#
_cell.length_a   1.000
_cell.length_b   1.000
_cell.length_c   1.000
_cell.angle_alpha   90.00
_cell.angle_beta   90.00
_cell.angle_gamma   90.00
#
_symmetry.space_group_name_H-M   'P 1'
#
loop_
_entity.id
_entity.type
_entity.pdbx_description
1 polymer ?
#
loop_
_entity_poly.entity_id
_entity_poly.type
_entity_poly.pdbx_seq_one_letter_code
_entity_poly.pdbx_strand_id
1 'polypeptide(L)'
;MKTIREILEEFLTEQQARLSPKTCSGYEEAIYFFRTYLNSYGHRHLNRDETTKYEKLEASEDKLFWDIFGPEHLGLSEISDFLADFMPRKVAGSRTLMETTGRVMLKLVKWLHEKGYMPDKEYEEAEENVKELKADLPLVGEVTDLLSDYIQRHPVETQYTSDIDAYFEIAKIEPGKLWLEDYLESKKKVGPVLVSEEISSKCKVGWTVSLWVVKTGKVWKILESGNVLPR
;
A
#
# COMPACT_ATOMS: atom_id res chain seq x y z
N MET A 1 -19.17 20.40 11.22
CA MET A 1 -18.40 19.15 11.15
C MET A 1 -16.97 19.54 10.86
N LYS A 2 -15.98 18.99 11.57
CA LYS A 2 -14.58 19.28 11.25
C LYS A 2 -14.21 18.63 9.92
N THR A 3 -13.44 19.34 9.13
CA THR A 3 -12.83 18.83 7.90
C THR A 3 -11.67 17.88 8.23
N ILE A 4 -11.30 17.03 7.27
CA ILE A 4 -10.10 16.19 7.39
C ILE A 4 -8.87 17.05 7.68
N ARG A 5 -8.73 18.20 7.02
CA ARG A 5 -7.63 19.14 7.29
C ARG A 5 -7.55 19.47 8.78
N GLU A 6 -8.63 19.97 9.37
CA GLU A 6 -8.67 20.37 10.78
C GLU A 6 -8.37 19.19 11.71
N ILE A 7 -8.86 17.99 11.37
CA ILE A 7 -8.64 16.77 12.16
C ILE A 7 -7.17 16.34 12.13
N LEU A 8 -6.55 16.32 10.95
CA LEU A 8 -5.14 15.92 10.81
C LEU A 8 -4.19 16.97 11.41
N GLU A 9 -4.54 18.26 11.33
CA GLU A 9 -3.80 19.34 12.00
C GLU A 9 -3.89 19.23 13.52
N GLU A 10 -5.08 18.92 14.07
CA GLU A 10 -5.27 18.66 15.50
C GLU A 10 -4.42 17.47 15.95
N PHE A 11 -4.46 16.35 15.21
CA PHE A 11 -3.66 15.17 15.50
C PHE A 11 -2.15 15.50 15.55
N LEU A 12 -1.63 16.19 14.53
CA LEU A 12 -0.21 16.56 14.45
C LEU A 12 0.19 17.52 15.58
N THR A 13 -0.65 18.50 15.91
CA THR A 13 -0.39 19.45 16.99
C THR A 13 -0.25 18.74 18.34
N GLU A 14 -1.13 17.79 18.63
CA GLU A 14 -1.04 16.99 19.87
C GLU A 14 0.19 16.08 19.89
N GLN A 15 0.59 15.52 18.74
CA GLN A 15 1.80 14.72 18.66
C GLN A 15 3.06 15.58 18.85
N GLN A 16 3.09 16.79 18.28
CA GLN A 16 4.22 17.72 18.40
C GLN A 16 4.45 18.16 19.84
N ALA A 17 3.39 18.36 20.62
CA ALA A 17 3.49 18.72 22.03
C ALA A 17 4.14 17.62 22.90
N ARG A 18 4.15 16.37 22.44
CA ARG A 18 4.59 15.20 23.22
C ARG A 18 5.86 14.53 22.69
N LEU A 19 6.12 14.63 21.38
CA LEU A 19 7.19 13.89 20.71
C LEU A 19 8.44 14.75 20.50
N SER A 20 9.59 14.09 20.33
CA SER A 20 10.81 14.78 19.91
C SER A 20 10.66 15.34 18.49
N PRO A 21 11.39 16.42 18.12
CA PRO A 21 11.32 16.99 16.77
C PRO A 21 11.59 15.98 15.65
N LYS A 22 12.59 15.10 15.83
CA LYS A 22 12.92 14.04 14.88
C LYS A 22 11.80 13.02 14.71
N THR A 23 11.08 12.70 15.78
CA THR A 23 9.94 11.79 15.68
C THR A 23 8.75 12.49 15.03
N CYS A 24 8.51 13.76 15.37
CA CYS A 24 7.43 14.56 14.81
C CYS A 24 7.57 14.73 13.29
N SER A 25 8.78 14.95 12.78
CA SER A 25 9.00 15.08 11.33
C SER A 25 8.56 13.82 10.55
N GLY A 26 8.72 12.63 11.12
CA GLY A 26 8.24 11.39 10.51
C GLY A 26 6.70 11.27 10.52
N TYR A 27 6.02 11.89 11.48
CA TYR A 27 4.55 11.98 11.50
C TYR A 27 4.06 12.95 10.44
N GLU A 28 4.69 14.13 10.36
CA GLU A 28 4.40 15.14 9.34
C GLU A 28 4.57 14.57 7.94
N GLU A 29 5.64 13.82 7.69
CA GLU A 29 5.91 13.16 6.41
C GLU A 29 4.85 12.08 6.08
N ALA A 30 4.51 11.21 7.03
CA ALA A 30 3.46 10.21 6.83
C ALA A 30 2.09 10.84 6.55
N ILE A 31 1.72 11.87 7.31
CA ILE A 31 0.46 12.60 7.10
C ILE A 31 0.49 13.39 5.78
N TYR A 32 1.63 13.92 5.37
CA TYR A 32 1.78 14.54 4.05
C TYR A 32 1.45 13.56 2.92
N PHE A 33 1.99 12.34 2.95
CA PHE A 33 1.66 11.32 1.94
C PHE A 33 0.20 10.89 2.01
N PHE A 34 -0.37 10.76 3.21
CA PHE A 34 -1.78 10.41 3.35
C PHE A 34 -2.70 11.48 2.78
N ARG A 35 -2.41 12.76 3.02
CA ARG A 35 -3.12 13.89 2.41
C ARG A 35 -3.01 13.88 0.88
N THR A 36 -1.82 13.59 0.37
CA THR A 36 -1.58 13.50 -1.08
C THR A 36 -2.42 12.39 -1.70
N TYR A 37 -2.48 11.24 -1.03
CA TYR A 37 -3.38 10.13 -1.40
C TYR A 37 -4.85 10.58 -1.40
N LEU A 38 -5.35 11.16 -0.31
CA LEU A 38 -6.76 11.58 -0.22
C LEU A 38 -7.15 12.57 -1.31
N ASN A 39 -6.30 13.56 -1.59
CA ASN A 39 -6.57 14.54 -2.64
C ASN A 39 -6.51 13.95 -4.05
N SER A 40 -5.74 12.88 -4.26
CA SER A 40 -5.59 12.25 -5.59
C SER A 40 -6.59 11.13 -5.83
N TYR A 41 -7.02 10.44 -4.77
CA TYR A 41 -7.74 9.15 -4.86
C TYR A 41 -8.94 9.03 -3.93
N GLY A 42 -9.11 9.92 -2.94
CA GLY A 42 -10.24 9.87 -2.01
C GLY A 42 -11.60 9.93 -2.71
N HIS A 43 -11.67 10.60 -3.87
CA HIS A 43 -12.89 10.68 -4.67
C HIS A 43 -13.45 9.30 -5.11
N ARG A 44 -12.63 8.24 -5.10
CA ARG A 44 -13.04 6.87 -5.47
C ARG A 44 -13.99 6.22 -4.47
N HIS A 45 -13.99 6.70 -3.23
CA HIS A 45 -14.84 6.20 -2.15
C HIS A 45 -16.15 6.99 -1.99
N LEU A 46 -16.34 8.02 -2.82
CA LEU A 46 -17.52 8.87 -2.75
C LEU A 46 -18.76 8.19 -3.33
N ASN A 47 -19.89 8.40 -2.67
CA ASN A 47 -21.19 8.13 -3.29
C ASN A 47 -21.54 9.23 -4.31
N ARG A 48 -22.60 9.00 -5.10
CA ARG A 48 -23.00 9.91 -6.20
C ARG A 48 -23.23 11.36 -5.77
N ASP A 49 -23.84 11.58 -4.60
CA ASP A 49 -24.15 12.92 -4.11
C ASP A 49 -22.87 13.63 -3.66
N GLU A 50 -21.97 12.89 -3.00
CA GLU A 50 -20.65 13.37 -2.61
C GLU A 50 -19.76 13.68 -3.82
N THR A 51 -19.78 12.84 -4.87
CA THR A 51 -19.07 13.12 -6.13
C THR A 51 -19.55 14.43 -6.73
N THR A 52 -20.87 14.63 -6.81
CA THR A 52 -21.46 15.87 -7.35
C THR A 52 -21.04 17.09 -6.52
N LYS A 53 -21.00 16.95 -5.19
CA LYS A 53 -20.52 18.01 -4.29
C LYS A 53 -19.03 18.29 -4.51
N TYR A 54 -18.21 17.26 -4.60
CA TYR A 54 -16.76 17.35 -4.78
C TYR A 54 -16.41 18.06 -6.08
N GLU A 55 -16.91 17.57 -7.22
CA GLU A 55 -16.65 18.14 -8.55
C GLU A 55 -17.05 19.61 -8.63
N LYS A 56 -18.19 19.98 -8.02
CA LYS A 56 -18.64 21.38 -7.98
C LYS A 56 -17.65 22.25 -7.21
N LEU A 57 -17.28 21.86 -5.99
CA LEU A 57 -16.43 22.66 -5.10
C LEU A 57 -14.98 22.72 -5.59
N GLU A 58 -14.47 21.64 -6.15
CA GLU A 58 -13.16 21.59 -6.80
C GLU A 58 -13.13 22.58 -7.97
N ALA A 59 -14.14 22.55 -8.86
CA ALA A 59 -14.18 23.43 -10.02
C ALA A 59 -14.44 24.91 -9.69
N SER A 60 -15.26 25.22 -8.68
CA SER A 60 -15.68 26.60 -8.38
C SER A 60 -14.84 27.30 -7.31
N GLU A 61 -14.27 26.56 -6.37
CA GLU A 61 -13.61 27.10 -5.18
C GLU A 61 -12.16 26.60 -5.00
N ASP A 62 -11.64 25.78 -5.93
CA ASP A 62 -10.30 25.16 -5.85
C ASP A 62 -10.08 24.41 -4.52
N LYS A 63 -11.16 23.82 -3.99
CA LYS A 63 -11.13 23.04 -2.76
C LYS A 63 -10.64 21.63 -3.04
N LEU A 64 -9.69 21.18 -2.22
CA LEU A 64 -9.19 19.81 -2.27
C LEU A 64 -10.08 18.87 -1.44
N PHE A 65 -9.96 17.57 -1.65
CA PHE A 65 -10.80 16.55 -1.00
C PHE A 65 -10.91 16.73 0.53
N TRP A 66 -9.77 16.88 1.18
CA TRP A 66 -9.66 17.07 2.63
C TRP A 66 -10.18 18.42 3.17
N ASP A 67 -10.49 19.39 2.30
CA ASP A 67 -11.14 20.66 2.65
C ASP A 67 -12.67 20.54 2.67
N ILE A 68 -13.20 19.48 2.06
CA ILE A 68 -14.62 19.30 1.75
C ILE A 68 -15.27 18.27 2.68
N PHE A 69 -14.53 17.21 2.98
CA PHE A 69 -14.99 16.03 3.71
C PHE A 69 -14.44 15.98 5.12
N GLY A 70 -15.13 15.22 5.98
CA GLY A 70 -14.77 15.05 7.38
C GLY A 70 -14.33 13.62 7.71
N PRO A 71 -14.48 13.19 8.98
CA PRO A 71 -13.93 11.93 9.47
C PRO A 71 -14.52 10.68 8.80
N GLU A 72 -15.68 10.80 8.17
CA GLU A 72 -16.32 9.71 7.42
C GLU A 72 -15.48 9.20 6.23
N HIS A 73 -14.49 9.99 5.79
CA HIS A 73 -13.50 9.61 4.75
C HIS A 73 -12.09 9.42 5.34
N LEU A 74 -12.01 9.03 6.61
CA LEU A 74 -10.80 8.59 7.31
C LEU A 74 -10.96 7.16 7.84
N GLY A 75 -11.73 6.35 7.11
CA GLY A 75 -12.17 5.02 7.51
C GLY A 75 -11.25 3.89 7.07
N LEU A 76 -11.75 2.66 7.22
CA LEU A 76 -11.02 1.45 6.85
C LEU A 76 -10.57 1.47 5.38
N SER A 77 -11.46 1.83 4.45
CA SER A 77 -11.20 1.77 3.01
C SER A 77 -10.07 2.71 2.59
N GLU A 78 -10.11 3.97 3.01
CA GLU A 78 -9.11 4.98 2.65
C GLU A 78 -7.74 4.63 3.25
N ILE A 79 -7.72 4.15 4.48
CA ILE A 79 -6.47 3.79 5.15
C ILE A 79 -5.87 2.51 4.54
N SER A 80 -6.71 1.53 4.19
CA SER A 80 -6.28 0.30 3.52
C SER A 80 -5.66 0.61 2.17
N ASP A 81 -6.36 1.35 1.31
CA ASP A 81 -5.86 1.73 -0.01
C ASP A 81 -4.57 2.56 0.08
N PHE A 82 -4.49 3.47 1.06
CA PHE A 82 -3.29 4.25 1.28
C PHE A 82 -2.08 3.35 1.59
N LEU A 83 -2.23 2.43 2.55
CA LEU A 83 -1.14 1.57 3.01
C LEU A 83 -0.83 0.43 2.03
N ALA A 84 -1.85 -0.22 1.47
CA ALA A 84 -1.72 -1.42 0.64
C ALA A 84 -1.43 -1.11 -0.84
N ASP A 85 -1.84 0.06 -1.35
CA ASP A 85 -1.70 0.40 -2.76
C ASP A 85 -0.86 1.66 -2.99
N PHE A 86 -1.23 2.80 -2.40
CA PHE A 86 -0.57 4.07 -2.68
C PHE A 86 0.88 4.11 -2.20
N MET A 87 1.13 3.72 -0.95
CA MET A 87 2.49 3.71 -0.39
C MET A 87 3.45 2.83 -1.20
N PRO A 88 3.16 1.54 -1.46
CA PRO A 88 4.08 0.70 -2.22
C PRO A 88 4.20 1.10 -3.70
N ARG A 89 3.13 1.58 -4.35
CA ARG A 89 3.16 1.87 -5.80
C ARG A 89 3.58 3.29 -6.18
N LYS A 90 3.18 4.29 -5.40
CA LYS A 90 3.30 5.72 -5.77
C LYS A 90 4.41 6.42 -5.01
N VAL A 91 4.60 6.04 -3.75
CA VAL A 91 5.69 6.57 -2.94
C VAL A 91 6.95 5.75 -3.13
N ALA A 92 6.85 4.41 -3.12
CA ALA A 92 7.98 3.48 -3.27
C ALA A 92 9.19 3.89 -2.40
N GLY A 93 8.89 4.34 -1.17
CA GLY A 93 9.86 4.92 -0.26
C GLY A 93 10.71 3.89 0.47
N SER A 94 11.72 4.38 1.19
CA SER A 94 12.61 3.52 1.98
C SER A 94 11.86 2.69 3.04
N ARG A 95 12.44 1.56 3.45
CA ARG A 95 11.94 0.74 4.57
C ARG A 95 11.60 1.56 5.82
N THR A 96 12.48 2.50 6.20
CA THR A 96 12.27 3.34 7.39
C THR A 96 11.02 4.23 7.26
N LEU A 97 10.76 4.75 6.07
CA LEU A 97 9.55 5.53 5.78
C LEU A 97 8.32 4.63 5.89
N MET A 98 8.33 3.45 5.26
CA MET A 98 7.25 2.46 5.34
C MET A 98 6.91 2.05 6.79
N GLU A 99 7.92 1.74 7.60
CA GLU A 99 7.74 1.42 9.02
C GLU A 99 7.15 2.59 9.80
N THR A 100 7.58 3.81 9.48
CA THR A 100 7.10 5.03 10.16
C THR A 100 5.65 5.31 9.78
N THR A 101 5.30 5.26 8.50
CA THR A 101 3.94 5.45 8.01
C THR A 101 2.98 4.46 8.65
N GLY A 102 3.27 3.15 8.64
CA GLY A 102 2.41 2.16 9.29
C GLY A 102 2.21 2.43 10.79
N ARG A 103 3.27 2.83 11.51
CA ARG A 103 3.15 3.23 12.94
C ARG A 103 2.28 4.48 13.13
N VAL A 104 2.42 5.48 12.27
CA VAL A 104 1.65 6.73 12.35
C VAL A 104 0.18 6.47 12.06
N MET A 105 -0.13 5.69 11.01
CA MET A 105 -1.51 5.34 10.67
C MET A 105 -2.19 4.54 11.78
N LEU A 106 -1.50 3.58 12.41
CA LEU A 106 -2.05 2.87 13.57
C LEU A 106 -2.38 3.81 14.74
N LYS A 107 -1.55 4.84 14.96
CA LYS A 107 -1.80 5.84 16.00
C LYS A 107 -2.92 6.79 15.63
N LEU A 108 -3.04 7.16 14.35
CA LEU A 108 -4.13 7.97 13.86
C LEU A 108 -5.46 7.26 14.06
N VAL A 109 -5.59 5.99 13.69
CA VAL A 109 -6.82 5.19 13.89
C VAL A 109 -7.24 5.16 15.36
N LYS A 110 -6.31 4.87 16.27
CA LYS A 110 -6.57 4.90 17.72
C LYS A 110 -7.02 6.29 18.18
N TRP A 111 -6.36 7.33 17.71
CA TRP A 111 -6.67 8.70 18.09
C TRP A 111 -8.04 9.16 17.56
N LEU A 112 -8.40 8.78 16.32
CA LEU A 112 -9.72 9.06 15.74
C LEU A 112 -10.83 8.42 16.59
N HIS A 113 -10.63 7.18 17.04
CA HIS A 113 -11.55 6.49 17.94
C HIS A 113 -11.65 7.19 19.31
N GLU A 114 -10.52 7.48 19.95
CA GLU A 114 -10.45 8.17 21.24
C GLU A 114 -11.15 9.55 21.22
N LYS A 115 -11.12 10.24 20.07
CA LYS A 115 -11.78 11.54 19.86
C LYS A 115 -13.25 11.43 19.44
N GLY A 116 -13.75 10.22 19.23
CA GLY A 116 -15.13 9.96 18.77
C GLY A 116 -15.36 10.28 17.30
N TYR A 117 -14.30 10.38 16.49
CA TYR A 117 -14.38 10.53 15.04
C TYR A 117 -14.57 9.21 14.30
N MET A 118 -14.26 8.08 14.94
CA MET A 118 -14.43 6.73 14.38
C MET A 118 -15.27 5.88 15.37
N PRO A 119 -16.41 5.30 14.94
CA PRO A 119 -17.23 4.44 15.80
C PRO A 119 -16.54 3.12 16.16
N ASP A 120 -16.93 2.50 17.28
CA ASP A 120 -16.32 1.25 17.80
C ASP A 120 -16.20 0.14 16.74
N LYS A 121 -17.29 -0.14 16.03
CA LYS A 121 -17.33 -1.21 15.02
C LYS A 121 -16.31 -0.99 13.91
N GLU A 122 -16.21 0.24 13.41
CA GLU A 122 -15.27 0.58 12.35
C GLU A 122 -13.82 0.60 12.87
N TYR A 123 -13.62 1.06 14.11
CA TYR A 123 -12.32 1.06 14.77
C TYR A 123 -11.75 -0.36 14.92
N GLU A 124 -12.55 -1.33 15.34
CA GLU A 124 -12.09 -2.72 15.49
C GLU A 124 -11.54 -3.28 14.17
N GLU A 125 -12.30 -3.13 13.08
CA GLU A 125 -11.92 -3.59 11.74
C GLU A 125 -10.70 -2.82 11.21
N ALA A 126 -10.68 -1.48 11.36
CA ALA A 126 -9.56 -0.64 10.92
C ALA A 126 -8.28 -0.90 11.72
N GLU A 127 -8.36 -1.08 13.03
CA GLU A 127 -7.18 -1.29 13.87
C GLU A 127 -6.51 -2.64 13.57
N GLU A 128 -7.29 -3.70 13.37
CA GLU A 128 -6.78 -5.02 12.99
C GLU A 128 -6.08 -4.96 11.63
N ASN A 129 -6.76 -4.43 10.61
CA ASN A 129 -6.21 -4.33 9.26
C ASN A 129 -4.93 -3.48 9.22
N VAL A 130 -4.90 -2.33 9.91
CA VAL A 130 -3.70 -1.48 9.96
C VAL A 130 -2.54 -2.16 10.70
N LYS A 131 -2.80 -3.01 11.70
CA LYS A 131 -1.72 -3.77 12.37
C LYS A 131 -1.06 -4.75 11.40
N GLU A 132 -1.85 -5.42 10.57
CA GLU A 132 -1.35 -6.34 9.54
C GLU A 132 -0.54 -5.58 8.48
N LEU A 133 -1.13 -4.55 7.87
CA LEU A 133 -0.48 -3.74 6.84
C LEU A 133 0.79 -3.06 7.35
N LYS A 134 0.79 -2.56 8.60
CA LYS A 134 1.98 -1.99 9.24
C LYS A 134 3.14 -2.99 9.33
N ALA A 135 2.86 -4.27 9.53
CA ALA A 135 3.88 -5.31 9.59
C ALA A 135 4.42 -5.66 8.18
N ASP A 136 3.55 -5.61 7.17
CA ASP A 136 3.85 -6.05 5.81
C ASP A 136 4.48 -4.95 4.95
N LEU A 137 4.05 -3.70 5.11
CA LEU A 137 4.49 -2.55 4.32
C LEU A 137 6.02 -2.37 4.19
N PRO A 138 6.84 -2.52 5.25
CA PRO A 138 8.29 -2.45 5.09
C PRO A 138 8.89 -3.64 4.36
N LEU A 139 8.27 -4.82 4.46
CA LEU A 139 8.74 -6.04 3.82
C LEU A 139 8.44 -6.03 2.32
N VAL A 140 7.29 -5.52 1.89
CA VAL A 140 6.97 -5.42 0.46
C VAL A 140 7.93 -4.50 -0.30
N GLY A 141 8.36 -3.40 0.34
CA GLY A 141 9.40 -2.53 -0.20
C GLY A 141 10.74 -3.27 -0.35
N GLU A 142 11.16 -3.98 0.71
CA GLU A 142 12.40 -4.78 0.69
C GLU A 142 12.36 -5.89 -0.38
N VAL A 143 11.24 -6.59 -0.54
CA VAL A 143 11.10 -7.63 -1.58
C VAL A 143 11.11 -7.00 -2.99
N THR A 144 10.51 -5.82 -3.17
CA THR A 144 10.55 -5.10 -4.45
C THR A 144 12.00 -4.79 -4.86
N ASP A 145 12.81 -4.27 -3.93
CA ASP A 145 14.23 -4.00 -4.17
C ASP A 145 15.01 -5.29 -4.47
N LEU A 146 14.79 -6.35 -3.69
CA LEU A 146 15.46 -7.63 -3.88
C LEU A 146 15.13 -8.29 -5.23
N LEU A 147 13.88 -8.17 -5.70
CA LEU A 147 13.47 -8.67 -7.01
C LEU A 147 14.18 -7.93 -8.14
N SER A 148 14.26 -6.60 -8.05
CA SER A 148 14.99 -5.76 -9.01
C SER A 148 16.48 -6.16 -9.08
N ASP A 149 17.13 -6.30 -7.93
CA ASP A 149 18.52 -6.77 -7.82
C ASP A 149 18.71 -8.18 -8.37
N TYR A 150 17.76 -9.07 -8.11
CA TYR A 150 17.82 -10.46 -8.55
C TYR A 150 17.79 -10.56 -10.08
N ILE A 151 16.92 -9.80 -10.75
CA ILE A 151 16.82 -9.78 -12.22
C ILE A 151 18.14 -9.31 -12.85
N GLN A 152 18.74 -8.24 -12.31
CA GLN A 152 20.02 -7.71 -12.81
C GLN A 152 21.15 -8.75 -12.73
N ARG A 153 21.17 -9.58 -11.68
CA ARG A 153 22.18 -10.63 -11.50
C ARG A 153 21.87 -11.93 -12.25
N HIS A 154 20.63 -12.11 -12.71
CA HIS A 154 20.17 -13.34 -13.37
C HIS A 154 19.42 -13.03 -14.68
N PRO A 155 20.06 -12.36 -15.66
CA PRO A 155 19.41 -12.00 -16.91
C PRO A 155 18.92 -13.23 -17.67
N VAL A 156 17.76 -13.11 -18.30
CA VAL A 156 17.21 -14.18 -19.15
C VAL A 156 17.74 -14.02 -20.58
N GLU A 157 18.52 -15.00 -21.04
CA GLU A 157 18.98 -15.08 -22.43
C GLU A 157 17.82 -15.51 -23.34
N THR A 158 17.17 -14.52 -23.97
CA THR A 158 16.24 -14.43 -25.13
C THR A 158 15.47 -15.62 -25.73
N GLN A 159 15.75 -16.89 -25.40
CA GLN A 159 14.99 -18.04 -25.85
C GLN A 159 14.05 -18.55 -24.74
N TYR A 160 12.80 -18.07 -24.77
CA TYR A 160 11.70 -18.60 -23.96
C TYR A 160 10.55 -19.07 -24.85
N THR A 161 9.76 -20.00 -24.32
CA THR A 161 8.66 -20.67 -25.06
C THR A 161 7.30 -20.00 -24.86
N SER A 162 7.18 -19.20 -23.81
CA SER A 162 5.98 -18.46 -23.42
C SER A 162 6.40 -17.41 -22.42
N ASP A 163 5.66 -16.31 -22.40
CA ASP A 163 5.76 -15.26 -21.42
C ASP A 163 4.39 -14.83 -20.93
N ILE A 164 4.35 -14.21 -19.75
CA ILE A 164 3.14 -13.67 -19.12
C ILE A 164 3.57 -12.42 -18.35
N ASP A 165 2.98 -11.27 -18.68
CA ASP A 165 3.11 -10.03 -17.93
C ASP A 165 1.77 -9.77 -17.21
N ALA A 166 1.78 -9.85 -15.88
CA ALA A 166 0.55 -9.76 -15.09
C ALA A 166 0.83 -9.36 -13.63
N TYR A 167 -0.28 -9.15 -12.91
CA TYR A 167 -0.32 -9.14 -11.46
C TYR A 167 -0.63 -10.55 -10.98
N PHE A 168 0.24 -11.09 -10.13
CA PHE A 168 0.10 -12.43 -9.61
C PHE A 168 -0.11 -12.42 -8.11
N GLU A 169 -1.07 -13.20 -7.62
CA GLU A 169 -1.13 -13.58 -6.21
C GLU A 169 -0.10 -14.69 -5.94
N ILE A 170 0.68 -14.58 -4.86
CA ILE A 170 1.56 -15.64 -4.40
C ILE A 170 0.70 -16.74 -3.75
N ALA A 171 0.51 -17.85 -4.46
CA ALA A 171 -0.30 -18.97 -4.00
C ALA A 171 0.47 -19.98 -3.13
N LYS A 172 1.78 -20.14 -3.37
CA LYS A 172 2.65 -21.03 -2.59
C LYS A 172 4.11 -20.57 -2.63
N ILE A 173 4.82 -20.80 -1.53
CA ILE A 173 6.24 -20.48 -1.37
C ILE A 173 7.00 -21.76 -0.98
N GLU A 174 8.14 -22.00 -1.63
CA GLU A 174 9.20 -22.91 -1.18
C GLU A 174 10.55 -22.16 -1.24
N PRO A 175 11.61 -22.63 -0.56
CA PRO A 175 12.93 -22.01 -0.66
C PRO A 175 13.38 -21.82 -2.11
N GLY A 176 13.58 -20.55 -2.50
CA GLY A 176 13.99 -20.14 -3.85
C GLY A 176 12.92 -20.27 -4.94
N LYS A 177 11.66 -20.51 -4.58
CA LYS A 177 10.58 -20.77 -5.56
C LYS A 177 9.24 -20.17 -5.14
N LEU A 178 8.56 -19.56 -6.10
CA LEU A 178 7.20 -19.06 -5.95
C LEU A 178 6.25 -19.78 -6.92
N TRP A 179 5.03 -20.05 -6.49
CA TRP A 179 3.91 -20.38 -7.36
C TRP A 179 2.92 -19.24 -7.30
N LEU A 180 2.54 -18.81 -8.49
CA LEU A 180 1.80 -17.60 -8.75
C LEU A 180 0.46 -17.96 -9.40
N GLU A 181 -0.57 -17.20 -9.08
CA GLU A 181 -1.88 -17.28 -9.73
C GLU A 181 -2.20 -15.92 -10.32
N ASP A 182 -2.47 -15.88 -11.63
CA ASP A 182 -2.86 -14.64 -12.31
C ASP A 182 -4.14 -14.09 -11.67
N TYR A 183 -4.03 -12.87 -11.12
CA TYR A 183 -5.07 -12.21 -10.35
C TYR A 183 -6.21 -11.70 -11.25
N LEU A 184 -5.91 -11.28 -12.47
CA LEU A 184 -6.85 -10.59 -13.36
C LEU A 184 -7.43 -11.50 -14.44
N GLU A 185 -6.61 -12.37 -15.03
CA GLU A 185 -7.01 -13.21 -16.15
C GLU A 185 -6.86 -14.69 -15.82
N SER A 186 -7.99 -15.39 -15.77
CA SER A 186 -8.10 -16.86 -15.87
C SER A 186 -7.55 -17.72 -14.70
N LYS A 187 -7.11 -17.14 -13.57
CA LYS A 187 -6.55 -17.89 -12.42
C LYS A 187 -5.44 -18.85 -12.87
N LYS A 188 -4.69 -18.46 -13.89
CA LYS A 188 -3.67 -19.31 -14.49
C LYS A 188 -2.56 -19.50 -13.49
N LYS A 189 -2.27 -20.75 -13.16
CA LYS A 189 -1.19 -21.11 -12.24
C LYS A 189 0.14 -21.10 -12.98
N VAL A 190 1.08 -20.33 -12.46
CA VAL A 190 2.43 -20.17 -12.97
C VAL A 190 3.41 -20.62 -11.90
N GLY A 191 4.26 -21.60 -12.19
CA GLY A 191 5.27 -22.04 -11.25
C GLY A 191 5.94 -23.36 -11.62
N PRO A 192 7.09 -23.67 -11.00
CA PRO A 192 7.82 -22.79 -10.07
C PRO A 192 8.50 -21.62 -10.80
N VAL A 193 8.37 -20.42 -10.25
CA VAL A 193 9.14 -19.22 -10.61
C VAL A 193 10.38 -19.17 -9.72
N LEU A 194 11.56 -19.16 -10.32
CA LEU A 194 12.83 -19.18 -9.58
C LEU A 194 13.17 -17.78 -9.05
N VAL A 195 13.48 -17.72 -7.76
CA VAL A 195 13.97 -16.55 -7.02
C VAL A 195 15.10 -16.97 -6.07
N SER A 196 15.74 -16.03 -5.38
CA SER A 196 16.65 -16.37 -4.27
C SER A 196 15.88 -16.89 -3.04
N GLU A 197 16.55 -17.66 -2.19
CA GLU A 197 15.96 -18.08 -0.91
C GLU A 197 15.60 -16.87 -0.04
N GLU A 198 16.43 -15.82 -0.08
CA GLU A 198 16.18 -14.56 0.61
C GLU A 198 14.83 -13.93 0.21
N ILE A 199 14.56 -13.79 -1.09
CA ILE A 199 13.28 -13.29 -1.59
C ILE A 199 12.14 -14.17 -1.09
N SER A 200 12.24 -15.48 -1.31
CA SER A 200 11.17 -16.41 -0.92
C SER A 200 10.88 -16.39 0.59
N SER A 201 11.89 -16.16 1.43
CA SER A 201 11.75 -16.12 2.89
C SER A 201 11.02 -14.88 3.41
N LYS A 202 10.94 -13.81 2.61
CA LYS A 202 10.31 -12.53 2.97
C LYS A 202 8.92 -12.36 2.37
N CYS A 203 8.62 -13.09 1.29
CA CYS A 203 7.29 -13.12 0.69
C CYS A 203 6.26 -13.77 1.63
N LYS A 204 4.98 -13.41 1.45
CA LYS A 204 3.85 -14.09 2.09
C LYS A 204 2.86 -14.58 1.04
N VAL A 205 2.16 -15.66 1.37
CA VAL A 205 1.03 -16.14 0.55
C VAL A 205 -0.09 -15.11 0.61
N GLY A 206 -0.72 -14.83 -0.55
CA GLY A 206 -1.76 -13.82 -0.71
C GLY A 206 -1.25 -12.43 -1.07
N TRP A 207 0.06 -12.16 -0.99
CA TRP A 207 0.62 -10.92 -1.54
C TRP A 207 0.55 -10.91 -3.06
N THR A 208 0.41 -9.71 -3.63
CA THR A 208 0.41 -9.51 -5.08
C THR A 208 1.77 -9.04 -5.56
N VAL A 209 2.28 -9.64 -6.63
CA VAL A 209 3.52 -9.25 -7.30
C VAL A 209 3.24 -8.90 -8.76
N SER A 210 3.69 -7.73 -9.21
CA SER A 210 3.69 -7.38 -10.63
C SER A 210 4.97 -7.91 -11.26
N LEU A 211 4.85 -8.90 -12.15
CA LEU A 211 6.00 -9.54 -12.78
C LEU A 211 5.74 -9.78 -14.27
N TRP A 212 6.80 -9.68 -15.05
CA TRP A 212 6.87 -10.32 -16.36
C TRP A 212 7.68 -11.59 -16.23
N VAL A 213 7.04 -12.74 -16.39
CA VAL A 213 7.65 -14.06 -16.24
C VAL A 213 7.71 -14.81 -17.56
N VAL A 214 8.80 -15.53 -17.75
CA VAL A 214 9.09 -16.27 -19.00
C VAL A 214 9.40 -17.73 -18.69
N LYS A 215 8.90 -18.63 -19.55
CA LYS A 215 9.08 -20.07 -19.41
C LYS A 215 10.33 -20.53 -20.15
N THR A 216 11.32 -21.00 -19.37
CA THR A 216 12.57 -21.58 -19.85
C THR A 216 12.63 -23.07 -19.47
N GLY A 217 12.30 -23.93 -20.43
CA GLY A 217 12.18 -25.37 -20.19
C GLY A 217 11.03 -25.71 -19.23
N LYS A 218 11.36 -26.25 -18.04
CA LYS A 218 10.39 -26.68 -17.01
C LYS A 218 10.11 -25.64 -15.93
N VAL A 219 10.84 -24.52 -15.92
CA VAL A 219 10.75 -23.49 -14.89
C VAL A 219 10.36 -22.15 -15.48
N TRP A 220 9.88 -21.26 -14.62
CA TRP A 220 9.65 -19.87 -14.94
C TRP A 220 10.76 -19.01 -14.33
N LYS A 221 11.17 -17.98 -15.07
CA LYS A 221 12.13 -16.97 -14.62
C LYS A 221 11.48 -15.60 -14.73
N ILE A 222 11.96 -14.67 -13.92
CA ILE A 222 11.50 -13.28 -13.94
C ILE A 222 12.32 -12.54 -14.99
N LEU A 223 11.63 -11.94 -15.96
CA LEU A 223 12.21 -11.06 -16.97
C LEU A 223 12.24 -9.63 -16.47
N GLU A 224 11.12 -9.15 -15.91
CA GLU A 224 10.98 -7.82 -15.31
C GLU A 224 10.12 -7.90 -14.05
N SER A 225 10.29 -6.95 -13.12
CA SER A 225 9.47 -6.81 -11.92
C SER A 225 9.00 -5.38 -11.73
N GLY A 226 7.73 -5.25 -11.34
CA GLY A 226 7.15 -4.03 -10.79
C GLY A 226 7.06 -4.10 -9.27
N ASN A 227 5.93 -3.61 -8.73
CA ASN A 227 5.72 -3.51 -7.29
C ASN A 227 5.26 -4.82 -6.65
N VAL A 228 5.58 -4.98 -5.38
CA VAL A 228 4.96 -5.97 -4.47
C VAL A 228 3.96 -5.26 -3.56
N LEU A 229 2.80 -5.87 -3.36
CA LEU A 229 1.70 -5.32 -2.59
C LEU A 229 1.31 -6.30 -1.48
N PRO A 230 1.02 -5.80 -0.27
CA PRO A 230 0.46 -6.64 0.78
C PRO A 230 -0.95 -7.07 0.39
N ARG A 231 -1.47 -8.05 1.14
CA ARG A 231 -2.86 -8.47 1.02
C ARG A 231 -3.80 -7.43 1.63
#